data_AF-A0A2S5JE46-F1
#
_entry.id   AF-A0A2S5JE46-F1
#
_cell.length_a   1.000
_cell.length_b   1.000
_cell.length_c   1.000
_cell.angle_alpha   90.00
_cell.angle_beta   90.00
_cell.angle_gamma   90.00
#
_symmetry.space_group_name_H-M   'P 1'
#
loop_
_entity.id
_entity.type
_entity.pdbx_description
1 polymer ?
#
loop_
_entity_poly.entity_id
_entity_poly.type
_entity_poly.pdbx_seq_one_letter_code
_entity_poly.pdbx_strand_id
1 'polypeptide(L)'
;MTWSDDRPAGPAERHGKHRSAPVQRLHIDTAMDAMCERYGDHDAIAELIAARWGTNTCHATISRKRSGSLSWSVMDVVAIEDALGSYPVTKLLARRIEWCRSSLSPVDAAKALAKEAGEAIAAMTGAALSGGLSDRAQAITEIDEAIEALRAARAALEAQK
;
A
#
# COMPACT_ATOMS: atom_id res chain seq x y z
N MET A 1 -26.08 -56.54 -16.08
CA MET A 1 -25.92 -55.50 -15.05
C MET A 1 -24.58 -54.81 -15.30
N THR A 2 -24.56 -53.80 -16.19
CA THR A 2 -23.41 -52.92 -16.39
C THR A 2 -23.97 -51.55 -16.77
N TRP A 3 -23.91 -50.66 -15.79
CA TRP A 3 -24.33 -49.27 -15.83
C TRP A 3 -23.23 -48.48 -16.57
N SER A 4 -23.52 -47.95 -17.76
CA SER A 4 -22.62 -47.00 -18.44
C SER A 4 -22.94 -45.60 -17.95
N ASP A 5 -22.01 -45.04 -17.16
CA ASP A 5 -22.00 -43.70 -16.58
C ASP A 5 -21.68 -42.67 -17.68
N ASP A 6 -22.70 -42.22 -18.41
CA ASP A 6 -22.62 -41.10 -19.35
C ASP A 6 -22.75 -39.78 -18.55
N ARG A 7 -21.62 -39.26 -18.06
CA ARG A 7 -21.54 -37.89 -17.54
C ARG A 7 -20.75 -37.00 -18.51
N PRO A 8 -21.31 -35.86 -18.97
CA PRO A 8 -20.57 -34.93 -19.80
C PRO A 8 -19.43 -34.28 -19.00
N ALA A 9 -18.24 -34.23 -19.61
CA ALA A 9 -17.05 -33.61 -19.06
C ALA A 9 -17.33 -32.12 -18.72
N GLY A 10 -17.18 -31.78 -17.44
CA GLY A 10 -17.24 -30.39 -16.96
C GLY A 10 -16.14 -29.52 -17.58
N PRO A 11 -16.34 -28.19 -17.68
CA PRO A 11 -15.41 -27.32 -18.37
C PRO A 11 -14.07 -27.28 -17.64
N ALA A 12 -13.00 -27.52 -18.39
CA ALA A 12 -11.62 -27.48 -17.93
C ALA A 12 -11.31 -26.13 -17.26
N GLU A 13 -11.04 -26.16 -15.96
CA GLU A 13 -10.52 -25.04 -15.20
C GLU A 13 -9.17 -24.61 -15.79
N ARG A 14 -9.20 -23.53 -16.57
CA ARG A 14 -7.99 -22.82 -16.99
C ARG A 14 -7.40 -22.16 -15.75
N HIS A 15 -6.46 -22.84 -15.11
CA HIS A 15 -5.55 -22.26 -14.13
C HIS A 15 -4.69 -21.20 -14.84
N GLY A 16 -5.18 -19.96 -14.84
CA GLY A 16 -4.42 -18.79 -15.25
C GLY A 16 -3.22 -18.63 -14.32
N LYS A 17 -2.01 -18.88 -14.83
CA LYS A 17 -0.77 -18.44 -14.18
C LYS A 17 -0.87 -16.93 -13.96
N HIS A 18 -1.07 -16.49 -12.72
CA HIS A 18 -0.82 -15.10 -12.32
C HIS A 18 0.65 -14.79 -12.57
N ARG A 19 0.96 -14.22 -13.72
CA ARG A 19 2.23 -13.53 -13.96
C ARG A 19 2.17 -12.23 -13.17
N SER A 20 2.68 -12.24 -11.95
CA SER A 20 2.94 -11.02 -11.18
C SER A 20 3.86 -10.12 -12.01
N ALA A 21 3.37 -8.93 -12.36
CA ALA A 21 4.01 -8.05 -13.34
C ALA A 21 5.41 -7.53 -12.88
N PRO A 22 6.33 -7.21 -13.80
CA PRO A 22 7.68 -6.70 -13.50
C PRO A 22 7.74 -5.23 -13.03
N VAL A 23 6.60 -4.59 -12.76
CA VAL A 23 6.46 -3.12 -12.63
C VAL A 23 7.03 -2.58 -11.31
N GLN A 24 7.08 -3.36 -10.24
CA GLN A 24 7.51 -2.87 -8.92
C GLN A 24 9.02 -2.62 -8.81
N ARG A 25 9.84 -3.38 -9.53
CA ARG A 25 11.31 -3.27 -9.44
C ARG A 25 11.82 -1.97 -10.08
N LEU A 26 11.23 -1.58 -11.22
CA LEU A 26 11.59 -0.38 -11.97
C LEU A 26 11.33 0.92 -11.20
N HIS A 27 10.34 0.95 -10.31
CA HIS A 27 9.99 2.15 -9.55
C HIS A 27 10.90 2.43 -8.35
N ILE A 28 11.43 1.39 -7.70
CA ILE A 28 12.32 1.56 -6.55
C ILE A 28 13.69 2.05 -7.02
N ASP A 29 14.27 1.43 -8.05
CA ASP A 29 15.59 1.84 -8.56
C ASP A 29 15.57 3.29 -9.07
N THR A 30 14.51 3.68 -9.80
CA THR A 30 14.31 5.08 -10.24
C THR A 30 14.17 6.05 -9.07
N ALA A 31 13.43 5.67 -8.02
CA ALA A 31 13.30 6.50 -6.83
C ALA A 31 14.63 6.61 -6.06
N MET A 32 15.40 5.54 -5.98
CA MET A 32 16.72 5.53 -5.35
C MET A 32 17.70 6.42 -6.10
N ASP A 33 17.73 6.36 -7.43
CA ASP A 33 18.60 7.23 -8.23
C ASP A 33 18.26 8.71 -8.02
N ALA A 34 16.98 9.08 -8.07
CA ALA A 34 16.55 10.45 -7.83
C ALA A 34 16.89 10.93 -6.41
N MET A 35 16.83 10.06 -5.40
CA MET A 35 17.25 10.39 -4.04
C MET A 35 18.77 10.53 -3.91
N CYS A 36 19.53 9.65 -4.55
CA CYS A 36 20.99 9.74 -4.58
C CYS A 36 21.44 11.06 -5.22
N GLU A 37 20.87 11.42 -6.37
CA GLU A 37 21.15 12.69 -7.06
C GLU A 37 20.84 13.92 -6.21
N ARG A 38 19.79 13.86 -5.40
CA ARG A 38 19.42 14.95 -4.49
C ARG A 38 20.31 15.03 -3.24
N TYR A 39 20.82 13.89 -2.77
CA TYR A 39 21.62 13.85 -1.55
C TYR A 39 23.06 14.32 -1.80
N GLY A 40 23.71 13.80 -2.85
CA GLY A 40 25.08 14.16 -3.16
C GLY A 40 25.82 13.09 -3.96
N ASP A 41 27.15 13.16 -3.91
CA ASP A 41 28.00 12.17 -4.56
C ASP A 41 27.97 10.81 -3.84
N HIS A 42 28.59 9.81 -4.46
CA HIS A 42 28.62 8.46 -3.92
C HIS A 42 29.38 8.35 -2.59
N ASP A 43 30.35 9.24 -2.33
CA ASP A 43 31.15 9.22 -1.10
C ASP A 43 30.32 9.73 0.07
N ALA A 44 29.58 10.83 -0.11
CA ALA A 44 28.65 11.35 0.88
C ALA A 44 27.57 10.31 1.22
N ILE A 45 27.02 9.60 0.23
CA ILE A 45 26.04 8.54 0.45
C ILE A 45 26.66 7.36 1.21
N ALA A 46 27.88 6.97 0.85
CA ALA A 46 28.59 5.88 1.52
C ALA A 46 28.88 6.22 2.99
N GLU A 47 29.35 7.45 3.25
CA GLU A 47 29.61 7.96 4.60
C GLU A 47 28.32 8.04 5.42
N LEU A 48 27.22 8.52 4.84
CA LEU A 48 25.91 8.55 5.49
C LEU A 48 25.51 7.15 5.99
N ILE A 49 25.56 6.15 5.10
CA ILE A 49 25.15 4.78 5.42
C ILE A 49 26.10 4.15 6.45
N ALA A 50 27.40 4.34 6.27
CA ALA A 50 28.43 3.84 7.18
C ALA A 50 28.31 4.45 8.58
N ALA A 51 28.15 5.77 8.68
CA ALA A 51 28.00 6.49 9.94
C ALA A 51 26.74 6.05 10.69
N ARG A 52 25.66 5.81 9.96
CA ARG A 52 24.37 5.43 10.56
C ARG A 52 24.36 3.99 11.07
N TRP A 53 24.93 3.05 10.31
CA TRP A 53 24.78 1.61 10.59
C TRP A 53 26.08 0.91 11.02
N GLY A 54 27.20 1.64 11.08
CA GLY A 54 28.51 1.05 11.37
C GLY A 54 28.98 0.08 10.27
N THR A 55 28.53 0.27 9.02
CA THR A 55 28.84 -0.62 7.90
C THR A 55 30.09 -0.14 7.15
N ASN A 56 30.78 -1.08 6.48
CA ASN A 56 31.90 -0.76 5.58
C ASN A 56 31.41 -0.34 4.17
N THR A 57 30.37 0.49 4.11
CA THR A 57 29.85 1.00 2.83
C THR A 57 30.83 2.00 2.25
N CYS A 58 31.20 1.82 0.98
CA CYS A 58 32.20 2.63 0.27
C CYS A 58 31.70 3.06 -1.11
N HIS A 59 32.41 3.99 -1.76
CA HIS A 59 32.10 4.48 -3.11
C HIS A 59 31.75 3.36 -4.10
N ALA A 60 32.59 2.33 -4.18
CA ALA A 60 32.41 1.20 -5.10
C ALA A 60 31.12 0.41 -4.81
N THR A 61 30.67 0.39 -3.55
CA THR A 61 29.40 -0.23 -3.17
C THR A 61 28.22 0.59 -3.68
N ILE A 62 28.25 1.91 -3.51
CA ILE A 62 27.18 2.80 -4.01
C ILE A 62 27.13 2.78 -5.55
N SER A 63 28.29 2.85 -6.21
CA SER A 63 28.37 2.76 -7.67
C SER A 63 27.77 1.46 -8.22
N ARG A 64 28.05 0.31 -7.58
CA ARG A 64 27.42 -0.97 -7.96
C ARG A 64 25.92 -1.00 -7.70
N LYS A 65 25.44 -0.31 -6.67
CA LYS A 65 24.00 -0.20 -6.40
C LYS A 65 23.29 0.61 -7.49
N ARG A 66 23.88 1.74 -7.89
CA ARG A 66 23.34 2.59 -8.97
C ARG A 66 23.43 1.94 -10.35
N SER A 67 24.45 1.12 -10.61
CA SER A 67 24.52 0.35 -11.86
C SER A 67 23.58 -0.87 -11.90
N GLY A 68 22.79 -1.10 -10.84
CA GLY A 68 21.92 -2.27 -10.69
C GLY A 68 22.67 -3.58 -10.49
N SER A 69 24.00 -3.56 -10.36
CA SER A 69 24.84 -4.74 -10.13
C SER A 69 24.78 -5.22 -8.67
N LEU A 70 24.34 -4.36 -7.77
CA LEU A 70 24.03 -4.68 -6.38
C LEU A 70 22.64 -4.12 -6.05
N SER A 71 21.81 -4.87 -5.32
CA SER A 71 20.49 -4.37 -4.94
C SER A 71 20.57 -3.41 -3.74
N TRP A 72 19.65 -2.44 -3.73
CA TRP A 72 19.41 -1.59 -2.56
C TRP A 72 18.77 -2.39 -1.44
N SER A 73 19.31 -2.26 -0.23
CA SER A 73 18.70 -2.83 0.97
C SER A 73 17.72 -1.84 1.59
N VAL A 74 16.81 -2.33 2.43
CA VAL A 74 15.88 -1.47 3.20
C VAL A 74 16.64 -0.49 4.09
N MET A 75 17.78 -0.91 4.65
CA MET A 75 18.64 -0.06 5.48
C MET A 75 19.20 1.13 4.71
N ASP A 76 19.53 0.95 3.44
CA ASP A 76 19.99 2.04 2.57
C ASP A 76 18.86 3.03 2.28
N VAL A 77 17.67 2.51 1.95
CA VAL A 77 16.48 3.32 1.67
C VAL A 77 16.16 4.20 2.87
N VAL A 78 16.07 3.61 4.07
CA VAL A 78 15.76 4.33 5.31
C VAL A 78 16.81 5.40 5.62
N ALA A 79 18.10 5.07 5.47
CA ALA A 79 19.17 6.02 5.74
C ALA A 79 19.04 7.28 4.87
N ILE A 80 18.79 7.10 3.57
CA ILE A 80 18.71 8.19 2.60
C ILE A 80 17.40 8.97 2.72
N GLU A 81 16.26 8.30 2.90
CA GLU A 81 14.95 8.96 3.07
C GLU A 81 14.94 9.88 4.30
N ASP A 82 15.45 9.39 5.43
CA ASP A 82 15.54 10.16 6.67
C ASP A 82 16.47 11.36 6.52
N ALA A 83 17.63 11.18 5.88
CA ALA A 83 18.58 12.27 5.68
C ALA A 83 18.03 13.37 4.75
N LEU A 84 17.14 13.01 3.82
CA LEU A 84 16.46 13.93 2.93
C LEU A 84 15.15 14.50 3.50
N GLY A 85 14.66 13.97 4.63
CA GLY A 85 13.33 14.31 5.18
C GLY A 85 12.17 14.00 4.22
N SER A 86 12.38 13.12 3.24
CA SER A 86 11.40 12.80 2.19
C SER A 86 11.36 11.30 1.96
N TYR A 87 10.14 10.75 1.90
CA TYR A 87 9.87 9.31 2.04
C TYR A 87 9.17 8.70 0.81
N PRO A 88 9.69 8.83 -0.42
CA PRO A 88 9.02 8.35 -1.63
C PRO A 88 8.86 6.82 -1.70
N VAL A 89 9.88 6.05 -1.32
CA VAL A 89 9.85 4.58 -1.33
C VAL A 89 8.96 4.09 -0.20
N THR A 90 9.08 4.65 1.00
CA THR A 90 8.18 4.30 2.12
C THR A 90 6.72 4.60 1.79
N LYS A 91 6.40 5.75 1.16
CA LYS A 91 5.03 6.04 0.68
C LYS A 91 4.57 5.04 -0.38
N LEU A 92 5.45 4.62 -1.30
CA LEU A 92 5.13 3.62 -2.31
C LEU A 92 4.81 2.26 -1.67
N LEU A 93 5.58 1.84 -0.66
CA LEU A 93 5.33 0.61 0.08
C LEU A 93 4.04 0.67 0.91
N ALA A 94 3.75 1.81 1.55
CA ALA A 94 2.49 2.00 2.28
C ALA A 94 1.26 1.92 1.35
N ARG A 95 1.34 2.52 0.15
CA ARG A 95 0.28 2.38 -0.87
C ARG A 95 0.08 0.94 -1.33
N ARG A 96 1.16 0.16 -1.42
CA ARG A 96 1.05 -1.27 -1.75
C ARG A 96 0.23 -2.02 -0.69
N ILE A 97 0.43 -1.72 0.59
CA ILE A 97 -0.35 -2.31 1.67
C ILE A 97 -1.83 -1.94 1.52
N GLU A 98 -2.12 -0.68 1.20
CA GLU A 98 -3.49 -0.20 0.98
C GLU A 98 -4.18 -0.91 -0.20
N TRP A 99 -3.50 -1.04 -1.35
CA TRP A 99 -4.05 -1.78 -2.48
C TRP A 99 -4.25 -3.27 -2.22
N CYS A 100 -3.39 -3.90 -1.40
CA CYS A 100 -3.60 -5.29 -0.99
C CYS A 100 -4.79 -5.43 -0.02
N ARG A 101 -5.17 -4.36 0.69
CA ARG A 101 -6.33 -4.33 1.59
C ARG A 101 -7.64 -4.05 0.86
N SER A 102 -7.61 -3.40 -0.31
CA SER A 102 -8.80 -3.20 -1.14
C SER A 102 -9.16 -4.46 -1.94
N SER A 103 -9.56 -5.54 -1.26
CA SER A 103 -10.10 -6.76 -1.87
C SER A 103 -11.63 -6.81 -1.90
N LEU A 104 -12.30 -5.75 -1.44
CA LEU A 104 -13.75 -5.66 -1.53
C LEU A 104 -14.16 -5.41 -2.98
N SER A 105 -15.10 -6.21 -3.48
CA SER A 105 -15.75 -5.90 -4.75
C SER A 105 -16.43 -4.52 -4.62
N PRO A 106 -16.64 -3.78 -5.72
CA PRO A 106 -17.30 -2.47 -5.68
C PRO A 106 -18.69 -2.55 -5.05
N VAL A 107 -19.38 -3.68 -5.23
CA VAL A 107 -20.68 -3.96 -4.64
C VAL A 107 -20.56 -4.13 -3.12
N ASP A 108 -19.55 -4.86 -2.64
CA ASP A 108 -19.36 -5.06 -1.20
C ASP A 108 -18.88 -3.79 -0.50
N ALA A 109 -18.04 -2.99 -1.18
CA ALA A 109 -17.65 -1.67 -0.68
C ALA A 109 -18.84 -0.70 -0.61
N ALA A 110 -19.75 -0.73 -1.59
CA ALA A 110 -20.97 0.07 -1.57
C ALA A 110 -21.93 -0.36 -0.44
N LYS A 111 -22.07 -1.66 -0.17
CA LYS A 111 -22.87 -2.18 0.95
C LYS A 111 -22.30 -1.72 2.30
N ALA A 112 -20.99 -1.85 2.49
CA ALA A 112 -20.32 -1.39 3.70
C ALA A 112 -20.51 0.12 3.89
N LEU A 113 -20.26 0.93 2.86
CA LEU A 113 -20.49 2.37 2.90
C LEU A 113 -21.94 2.73 3.27
N ALA A 114 -22.93 2.05 2.69
CA ALA A 114 -24.34 2.33 2.99
C ALA A 114 -24.69 2.06 4.46
N LYS A 115 -24.12 0.99 5.05
CA LYS A 115 -24.28 0.68 6.48
C LYS A 115 -23.65 1.76 7.34
N GLU A 116 -22.34 2.00 7.18
CA GLU A 116 -21.60 2.92 8.05
C GLU A 116 -22.11 4.37 7.92
N ALA A 117 -22.48 4.80 6.71
CA ALA A 117 -23.08 6.13 6.51
C ALA A 117 -24.46 6.26 7.20
N GLY A 118 -25.26 5.19 7.23
CA GLY A 118 -26.53 5.16 7.94
C GLY A 118 -26.36 5.25 9.45
N GLU A 119 -25.39 4.52 9.99
CA GLU A 119 -25.04 4.53 11.43
C GLU A 119 -24.49 5.91 11.84
N ALA A 120 -23.62 6.53 11.04
CA ALA A 120 -23.15 7.89 11.25
C ALA A 120 -24.28 8.92 11.25
N ILE A 121 -25.20 8.87 10.28
CA ILE A 121 -26.36 9.78 10.22
C ILE A 121 -27.25 9.60 11.46
N ALA A 122 -27.50 8.35 11.87
CA ALA A 122 -28.30 8.06 13.05
C ALA A 122 -27.64 8.61 14.33
N ALA A 123 -26.35 8.39 14.51
CA ALA A 123 -25.60 8.87 15.67
C ALA A 123 -25.50 10.40 15.70
N MET A 124 -25.25 11.05 14.57
CA MET A 124 -25.28 12.50 14.44
C MET A 124 -26.65 13.08 14.84
N THR A 125 -27.73 12.44 14.39
CA THR A 125 -29.09 12.87 14.72
C THR A 125 -29.38 12.67 16.21
N GLY A 126 -28.98 11.53 16.78
CA GLY A 126 -29.07 11.25 18.21
C GLY A 126 -28.31 12.27 19.06
N ALA A 127 -27.07 12.59 18.68
CA ALA A 127 -26.25 13.58 19.36
C ALA A 127 -26.84 15.00 19.28
N ALA A 128 -27.45 15.36 18.15
CA ALA A 128 -28.11 16.64 17.97
C ALA A 128 -29.38 16.79 18.83
N LEU A 129 -30.12 15.69 19.05
CA LEU A 129 -31.34 15.68 19.85
C LEU A 129 -31.07 15.58 21.35
N SER A 130 -30.06 14.81 21.76
CA SER A 130 -29.73 14.58 23.18
C SER A 130 -28.87 15.71 23.77
N GLY A 131 -27.92 16.24 23.00
CA GLY A 131 -26.95 17.23 23.49
C GLY A 131 -25.89 16.67 24.46
N GLY A 132 -25.93 15.37 24.77
CA GLY A 132 -25.00 14.67 25.66
C GLY A 132 -23.59 14.51 25.10
N LEU A 133 -22.57 14.61 25.97
CA LEU A 133 -21.16 14.43 25.58
C LEU A 133 -20.86 13.01 25.07
N SER A 134 -21.50 11.99 25.64
CA SER A 134 -21.35 10.59 25.21
C SER A 134 -21.86 10.39 23.78
N ASP A 135 -23.01 10.98 23.45
CA ASP A 135 -23.62 10.83 22.13
C ASP A 135 -22.82 11.57 21.05
N ARG A 136 -22.18 12.69 21.41
CA ARG A 136 -21.23 13.38 20.52
C ARG A 136 -19.99 12.54 20.25
N ALA A 137 -19.42 11.90 21.26
CA ALA A 137 -18.27 11.02 21.10
C ALA A 137 -18.60 9.80 20.24
N GLN A 138 -19.79 9.21 20.43
CA GLN A 138 -20.29 8.15 19.56
C GLN A 138 -20.44 8.65 18.12
N ALA A 139 -21.09 9.79 17.91
CA ALA A 139 -21.26 10.36 16.57
C ALA A 139 -19.92 10.60 15.84
N ILE A 140 -18.88 11.07 16.55
CA ILE A 140 -17.54 11.23 15.99
C ILE A 140 -16.97 9.87 15.56
N THR A 141 -17.10 8.84 16.40
CA THR A 141 -16.62 7.48 16.10
C THR A 141 -17.28 6.93 14.84
N GLU A 142 -18.61 7.03 14.75
CA GLU A 142 -19.38 6.54 13.60
C GLU A 142 -19.05 7.32 12.31
N ILE A 143 -18.77 8.63 12.42
CA ILE A 143 -18.29 9.44 11.29
C ILE A 143 -16.92 8.94 10.78
N ASP A 144 -16.00 8.63 11.69
CA ASP A 144 -14.68 8.11 11.32
C ASP A 144 -14.79 6.75 10.62
N GLU A 145 -15.66 5.86 11.10
CA GLU A 145 -15.96 4.58 10.46
C GLU A 145 -16.56 4.76 9.04
N ALA A 146 -17.49 5.71 8.87
CA ALA A 146 -18.04 6.07 7.57
C ALA A 146 -16.97 6.65 6.61
N ILE A 147 -16.02 7.44 7.11
CA ILE A 147 -14.89 7.96 6.31
C ILE A 147 -14.00 6.82 5.81
N GLU A 148 -13.68 5.84 6.65
CA GLU A 148 -12.91 4.67 6.23
C GLU A 148 -13.65 3.84 5.18
N ALA A 149 -14.96 3.63 5.36
CA ALA A 149 -15.78 2.94 4.36
C ALA A 149 -15.83 3.70 3.01
N LEU A 150 -15.89 5.04 3.04
CA LEU A 150 -15.87 5.88 1.85
C LEU A 150 -14.53 5.80 1.12
N ARG A 151 -13.41 5.77 1.85
CA ARG A 151 -12.06 5.58 1.30
C ARG A 151 -11.93 4.22 0.64
N ALA A 152 -12.43 3.16 1.29
CA ALA A 152 -12.43 1.81 0.73
C ALA A 152 -13.27 1.72 -0.57
N ALA A 153 -14.44 2.35 -0.61
CA ALA A 153 -15.28 2.41 -1.82
C ALA A 153 -14.59 3.17 -2.96
N ARG A 154 -13.91 4.29 -2.65
CA ARG A 154 -13.11 5.03 -3.64
C ARG A 154 -11.97 4.18 -4.19
N ALA A 155 -11.25 3.46 -3.32
CA ALA A 155 -10.17 2.56 -3.73
C ALA A 155 -10.68 1.41 -4.62
N ALA A 156 -11.81 0.81 -4.29
CA ALA A 156 -12.44 -0.25 -5.09
C ALA A 156 -12.87 0.22 -6.50
N LEU A 157 -13.26 1.49 -6.63
CA LEU A 157 -13.54 2.10 -7.94
C LEU A 157 -12.25 2.43 -8.72
N GLU A 158 -11.21 2.93 -8.04
CA GLU A 158 -9.91 3.22 -8.67
C GLU A 158 -9.22 1.95 -9.17
N ALA A 159 -9.40 0.81 -8.49
CA ALA A 159 -8.83 -0.48 -8.87
C ALA A 159 -9.44 -1.10 -10.16
N GLN A 160 -10.55 -0.54 -10.67
CA GLN A 160 -11.17 -0.97 -11.93
C GLN A 160 -10.63 -0.24 -13.17
N LYS A 161 -9.72 0.73 -12.98
CA LYS A 161 -9.07 1.47 -14.08
C LYS A 161 -7.84 0.72 -14.59
#